data_AF-A0A7D5V0R5-F1
#
_entry.id   AF-A0A7D5V0R5-F1
#
_cell.length_a   1.000
_cell.length_b   1.000
_cell.length_c   1.000
_cell.angle_alpha   90.00
_cell.angle_beta   90.00
_cell.angle_gamma   90.00
#
_symmetry.space_group_name_H-M   'P 1'
#
loop_
_entity.id
_entity.type
_entity.pdbx_description
1 polymer ?
#
loop_
_entity_poly.entity_id
_entity_poly.type
_entity_poly.pdbx_seq_one_letter_code
_entity_poly.pdbx_strand_id
1 'polypeptide(L)'
;MRSSLDPPPPPFTSPSLTSPPSSSPSPPPPPYTNSNHINGKYNAHQDSEFKGGYVDIRMQKDVNFCPEKGDIEKIHKDGPWMAAIIFRVKDLPAAMKQGLYCSQDNVDLSGCCFYDDLQSMPPAFQDWGLGLQDWGFTHARRFQRIDLAENPQWKATLFVVSRGIKPLCRFRIQTLSVNNVLGAAAFTRDEKLAYMYNRAEPERNFNAIYDDMPLRGWWPWPKNSSVSDD
;
A
#
# COMPACT_ATOMS: atom_id res chain seq x y z
N MET A 1 -48.07 47.78 -37.47
CA MET A 1 -46.85 46.94 -37.37
C MET A 1 -45.64 47.86 -37.27
N ARG A 2 -45.13 48.08 -36.06
CA ARG A 2 -43.84 48.75 -35.81
C ARG A 2 -43.07 47.82 -34.87
N SER A 3 -42.05 47.17 -35.41
CA SER A 3 -41.15 46.30 -34.66
C SER A 3 -40.20 47.16 -33.84
N SER A 4 -40.24 47.01 -32.52
CA SER A 4 -39.29 47.60 -31.58
C SER A 4 -38.02 46.74 -31.58
N LEU A 5 -36.86 47.35 -31.84
CA LEU A 5 -35.55 46.73 -31.72
C LEU A 5 -35.05 46.94 -30.29
N ASP A 6 -34.84 45.86 -29.54
CA ASP A 6 -34.26 45.92 -28.19
C ASP A 6 -32.76 46.27 -28.25
N PRO A 7 -32.23 47.02 -27.26
CA PRO A 7 -30.81 47.34 -27.17
C PRO A 7 -29.96 46.15 -26.67
N PRO A 8 -28.66 46.09 -27.02
CA PRO A 8 -27.78 44.99 -26.63
C PRO A 8 -27.46 45.00 -25.13
N PRO A 9 -27.18 43.81 -24.54
CA PRO A 9 -26.86 43.70 -23.12
C PRO A 9 -25.46 44.29 -22.80
N PRO A 10 -25.23 44.75 -21.56
CA PRO A 10 -23.96 45.32 -21.13
C PRO A 10 -22.86 44.25 -21.00
N PRO A 11 -21.57 44.65 -21.08
CA PRO A 11 -20.44 43.73 -21.00
C PRO A 11 -20.30 43.12 -19.60
N PHE A 12 -20.06 41.80 -19.56
CA PHE A 12 -19.77 41.05 -18.35
C PHE A 12 -18.45 41.52 -17.70
N THR A 13 -18.55 42.07 -16.49
CA THR A 13 -17.40 42.28 -15.59
C THR A 13 -16.93 40.93 -15.04
N SER A 14 -15.70 40.55 -15.35
CA SER A 14 -15.02 39.38 -14.76
C SER A 14 -14.86 39.56 -13.24
N PRO A 15 -15.20 38.56 -12.40
CA PRO A 15 -14.88 38.62 -10.99
C PRO A 15 -13.38 38.36 -10.77
N SER A 16 -12.78 39.22 -9.95
CA SER A 16 -11.39 39.19 -9.51
C SER A 16 -10.99 37.82 -8.95
N LEU A 17 -9.86 37.30 -9.42
CA LEU A 17 -9.19 36.11 -8.90
C LEU A 17 -8.85 36.31 -7.41
N THR A 18 -9.63 35.70 -6.51
CA THR A 18 -9.24 35.48 -5.13
C THR A 18 -8.19 34.36 -5.10
N SER A 19 -6.99 34.68 -4.60
CA SER A 19 -5.93 33.71 -4.34
C SER A 19 -6.45 32.54 -3.49
N PRO A 20 -6.05 31.29 -3.78
CA PRO A 20 -6.42 30.16 -2.95
C PRO A 20 -5.80 30.28 -1.56
N PRO A 21 -6.45 29.75 -0.51
CA PRO A 21 -5.86 29.72 0.82
C PRO A 21 -4.57 28.89 0.78
N SER A 22 -3.49 29.49 1.30
CA SER A 22 -2.18 28.86 1.46
C SER A 22 -2.34 27.45 2.03
N SER A 23 -1.92 26.46 1.27
CA SER A 23 -1.84 25.06 1.69
C SER A 23 -0.97 24.97 2.94
N SER A 24 -1.58 24.67 4.08
CA SER A 24 -0.84 24.31 5.28
C SER A 24 0.04 23.10 4.95
N PRO A 25 1.34 23.12 5.28
CA PRO A 25 2.23 22.00 5.01
C PRO A 25 1.74 20.74 5.72
N SER A 26 1.85 19.60 5.04
CA SER A 26 1.53 18.28 5.58
C SER A 26 2.20 18.05 6.94
N PRO A 27 1.46 17.54 7.96
CA PRO A 27 2.09 17.18 9.22
C PRO A 27 3.10 16.06 8.97
N PRO A 28 4.33 16.16 9.51
CA PRO A 28 5.37 15.17 9.30
C PRO A 28 4.98 13.82 9.92
N PRO A 29 5.63 12.71 9.50
CA PRO A 29 5.53 11.46 10.24
C PRO A 29 5.85 11.69 11.72
N PRO A 30 5.29 10.90 12.64
CA PRO A 30 5.56 11.05 14.07
C PRO A 30 7.09 11.04 14.31
N PRO A 31 7.61 11.90 15.20
CA PRO A 31 9.04 12.04 15.41
C PRO A 31 9.59 10.73 16.00
N TYR A 32 10.36 9.99 15.19
CA TYR A 32 11.07 8.81 15.65
C TYR A 32 12.42 9.24 16.25
N THR A 33 12.58 9.09 17.55
CA THR A 33 13.88 9.32 18.21
C THR A 33 14.87 8.23 17.78
N ASN A 34 15.99 8.65 17.18
CA ASN A 34 17.05 7.84 16.54
C ASN A 34 17.83 6.85 17.43
N SER A 35 17.25 6.30 18.51
CA SER A 35 17.97 5.43 19.45
C SER A 35 17.39 4.02 19.63
N ASN A 36 16.33 3.64 18.91
CA ASN A 36 15.82 2.28 19.00
C ASN A 36 16.59 1.39 18.01
N HIS A 37 17.54 0.60 18.53
CA HIS A 37 18.19 -0.47 17.78
C HIS A 37 17.11 -1.39 17.18
N ILE A 38 16.81 -1.21 15.89
CA ILE A 38 15.73 -1.97 15.25
C ILE A 38 16.05 -3.46 15.10
N ASN A 39 17.33 -3.80 15.09
CA ASN A 39 17.79 -5.18 15.01
C ASN A 39 17.28 -5.98 16.21
N GLY A 40 16.46 -6.99 15.94
CA GLY A 40 15.84 -7.86 16.94
C GLY A 40 14.53 -7.31 17.51
N LYS A 41 14.15 -6.06 17.21
CA LYS A 41 12.90 -5.46 17.68
C LYS A 41 11.68 -6.23 17.17
N TYR A 42 11.71 -6.74 15.94
CA TYR A 42 10.61 -7.54 15.40
C TYR A 42 10.35 -8.79 16.25
N ASN A 43 11.42 -9.47 16.66
CA ASN A 43 11.35 -10.72 17.42
C ASN A 43 11.10 -10.49 18.93
N ALA A 44 11.42 -9.30 19.44
CA ALA A 44 11.09 -8.90 20.81
C ALA A 44 9.57 -8.77 21.02
N HIS A 45 8.79 -8.54 19.96
CA HIS A 45 7.34 -8.42 20.01
C HIS A 45 6.64 -9.65 19.42
N GLN A 46 5.82 -10.32 20.21
CA GLN A 46 5.10 -11.51 19.76
C GLN A 46 3.95 -11.16 18.81
N ASP A 47 3.61 -12.06 17.88
CA ASP A 47 2.43 -11.91 17.00
C ASP A 47 1.14 -11.71 17.81
N SER A 48 1.08 -12.29 19.01
CA SER A 48 -0.05 -12.22 19.94
C SER A 48 -0.34 -10.80 20.46
N GLU A 49 0.59 -9.86 20.30
CA GLU A 49 0.41 -8.44 20.65
C GLU A 49 -0.38 -7.67 19.58
N PHE A 50 -0.46 -8.18 18.34
CA PHE A 50 -1.03 -7.49 17.17
C PHE A 50 -2.33 -8.17 16.70
N LYS A 51 -3.36 -8.14 17.56
CA LYS A 51 -4.64 -8.84 17.36
C LYS A 51 -5.78 -7.97 16.85
N GLY A 52 -5.52 -6.72 16.46
CA GLY A 52 -6.55 -5.80 15.96
C GLY A 52 -7.04 -6.12 14.55
N GLY A 53 -6.26 -6.89 13.80
CA GLY A 53 -6.54 -7.27 12.42
C GLY A 53 -5.26 -7.45 11.64
N TYR A 54 -5.41 -7.67 10.33
CA TYR A 54 -4.27 -7.73 9.42
C TYR A 54 -4.58 -7.07 8.09
N VAL A 55 -3.52 -6.68 7.37
CA VAL A 55 -3.59 -6.02 6.07
C VAL A 55 -2.66 -6.75 5.12
N ASP A 56 -3.18 -7.30 4.03
CA ASP A 56 -2.41 -7.85 2.91
C ASP A 56 -2.32 -6.78 1.81
N ILE A 57 -1.10 -6.42 1.40
CA ILE A 57 -0.86 -5.52 0.27
C ILE A 57 0.03 -6.24 -0.75
N ARG A 58 -0.48 -6.35 -1.97
CA ARG A 58 0.19 -7.00 -3.10
C ARG A 58 0.69 -5.96 -4.10
N MET A 59 1.93 -6.14 -4.54
CA MET A 59 2.65 -5.19 -5.37
C MET A 59 3.38 -5.88 -6.52
N GLN A 60 3.54 -5.17 -7.62
CA GLN A 60 4.36 -5.59 -8.76
C GLN A 60 5.14 -4.39 -9.29
N LYS A 61 6.38 -4.62 -9.74
CA LYS A 61 7.18 -3.58 -10.39
C LYS A 61 6.53 -3.18 -11.72
N ASP A 62 6.39 -1.87 -11.93
CA ASP A 62 6.04 -1.17 -13.18
C ASP A 62 5.66 -2.08 -14.33
N VAL A 63 4.36 -2.34 -14.40
CA VAL A 63 3.73 -2.63 -15.67
C VAL A 63 2.72 -1.53 -15.90
N ASN A 64 2.79 -0.91 -17.07
CA ASN A 64 1.73 -0.06 -17.57
C ASN A 64 0.47 -0.92 -17.62
N PHE A 65 -0.27 -0.95 -16.51
CA PHE A 65 -1.48 -1.70 -16.37
C PHE A 65 -2.53 -0.98 -17.21
N CYS A 66 -2.63 -1.36 -18.48
CA CYS A 66 -3.78 -1.06 -19.31
C CYS A 66 -4.78 -2.19 -19.10
N PRO A 67 -5.91 -1.95 -18.40
CA PRO A 67 -6.98 -2.92 -18.36
C PRO A 67 -7.66 -2.94 -19.73
N GLU A 68 -7.03 -3.54 -20.73
CA GLU A 68 -7.79 -4.02 -21.88
C GLU A 68 -8.62 -5.20 -21.40
N LYS A 69 -9.87 -4.90 -21.02
CA LYS A 69 -11.00 -5.81 -20.84
C LYS A 69 -10.66 -7.19 -20.25
N GLY A 70 -10.78 -7.31 -18.93
CA GLY A 70 -11.07 -8.60 -18.28
C GLY A 70 -9.89 -9.54 -18.03
N ASP A 71 -8.68 -9.21 -18.48
CA ASP A 71 -7.49 -10.04 -18.23
C ASP A 71 -6.86 -9.74 -16.86
N ILE A 72 -7.55 -10.09 -15.77
CA ILE A 72 -7.02 -10.08 -14.39
C ILE A 72 -5.82 -11.06 -14.26
N GLU A 73 -5.73 -12.03 -15.17
CA GLU A 73 -4.68 -13.05 -15.24
C GLU A 73 -3.37 -12.58 -15.88
N LYS A 74 -3.34 -11.38 -16.48
CA LYS A 74 -2.07 -10.76 -16.91
C LYS A 74 -1.42 -10.05 -15.73
N ILE A 75 -1.17 -10.81 -14.65
CA ILE A 75 0.06 -10.58 -13.90
C ILE A 75 1.17 -10.75 -14.91
N HIS A 76 1.72 -9.62 -15.36
CA HIS A 76 2.63 -9.63 -16.49
C HIS A 76 3.80 -10.53 -16.13
N LYS A 77 3.90 -11.64 -16.88
CA LYS A 77 4.96 -12.62 -16.72
C LYS A 77 6.35 -12.00 -16.87
N ASP A 78 6.44 -10.77 -17.37
CA ASP A 78 7.70 -10.08 -17.63
C ASP A 78 8.20 -9.19 -16.47
N GLY A 79 7.39 -8.98 -15.43
CA GLY A 79 7.82 -8.20 -14.25
C GLY A 79 8.99 -8.88 -13.52
N PRO A 80 10.06 -8.16 -13.14
CA PRO A 80 11.24 -8.77 -12.53
C PRO A 80 10.99 -9.31 -11.11
N TRP A 81 9.95 -8.83 -10.43
CA TRP A 81 9.54 -9.29 -9.11
C TRP A 81 8.06 -8.99 -8.84
N MET A 82 7.48 -9.77 -7.93
CA MET A 82 6.23 -9.45 -7.22
C MET A 82 6.49 -9.41 -5.72
N ALA A 83 5.64 -8.70 -4.98
CA ALA A 83 5.77 -8.59 -3.55
C ALA A 83 4.41 -8.68 -2.85
N ALA A 84 4.40 -9.26 -1.66
CA ALA A 84 3.28 -9.22 -0.74
C ALA A 84 3.79 -8.84 0.64
N ILE A 85 3.14 -7.87 1.27
CA ILE A 85 3.41 -7.48 2.64
C ILE A 85 2.15 -7.72 3.47
N ILE A 86 2.31 -8.47 4.55
CA ILE A 86 1.25 -8.70 5.53
C ILE A 86 1.60 -7.91 6.78
N PHE A 87 0.79 -6.90 7.09
CA PHE A 87 0.82 -6.19 8.36
C PHE A 87 -0.09 -6.89 9.36
N ARG A 88 0.39 -7.08 10.58
CA ARG A 88 -0.44 -7.31 11.77
C ARG A 88 -0.53 -6.01 12.55
N VAL A 89 -1.73 -5.60 12.91
CA VAL A 89 -1.98 -4.31 13.58
C VAL A 89 -2.63 -4.54 14.95
N LYS A 90 -2.37 -3.65 15.91
CA LYS A 90 -3.01 -3.67 17.23
C LYS A 90 -4.46 -3.20 17.20
N ASP A 91 -4.74 -2.25 16.31
CA ASP A 91 -6.04 -1.62 16.13
C ASP A 91 -6.17 -1.22 14.64
N LEU A 92 -7.09 -1.88 13.93
CA LEU A 92 -7.27 -1.66 12.50
C LEU A 92 -7.86 -0.29 12.16
N PRO A 93 -8.97 0.16 12.79
CA PRO A 93 -9.44 1.55 12.63
C PRO A 93 -8.34 2.59 12.89
N ALA A 94 -7.56 2.45 13.97
CA ALA A 94 -6.48 3.37 14.26
C ALA A 94 -5.39 3.35 13.15
N ALA A 95 -4.99 2.17 12.68
CA ALA A 95 -4.01 2.02 11.59
C ALA A 95 -4.49 2.64 10.26
N MET A 96 -5.79 2.53 9.97
CA MET A 96 -6.41 3.21 8.81
C MET A 96 -6.35 4.73 8.96
N LYS A 97 -6.84 5.24 10.10
CA LYS A 97 -6.94 6.69 10.35
C LYS A 97 -5.58 7.38 10.44
N GLN A 98 -4.62 6.76 11.12
CA GLN A 98 -3.27 7.32 11.28
C GLN A 98 -2.43 7.15 10.01
N GLY A 99 -2.69 6.08 9.25
CA GLY A 99 -1.94 5.72 8.05
C GLY A 99 -0.87 4.67 8.33
N LEU A 100 -0.59 3.83 7.34
CA LEU A 100 0.49 2.84 7.37
C LEU A 100 1.75 3.44 6.76
N TYR A 101 2.65 3.99 7.56
CA TYR A 101 3.94 4.50 7.08
C TYR A 101 5.02 3.45 7.23
N CYS A 102 5.63 3.07 6.11
CA CYS A 102 6.66 2.06 6.07
C CYS A 102 7.81 2.50 5.16
N SER A 103 9.03 2.59 5.72
CA SER A 103 10.27 2.95 5.01
C SER A 103 11.32 1.84 5.17
N GLN A 104 12.54 2.12 4.69
CA GLN A 104 13.71 1.28 4.97
C GLN A 104 14.04 1.24 6.47
N ASP A 105 13.78 2.32 7.20
CA ASP A 105 14.14 2.43 8.61
C ASP A 105 13.36 1.45 9.48
N ASN A 106 12.19 1.01 9.01
CA ASN A 106 11.37 0.00 9.69
C ASN A 106 11.91 -1.43 9.57
N VAL A 107 13.00 -1.67 8.83
CA VAL A 107 13.47 -3.01 8.50
C VAL A 107 14.34 -3.58 9.61
N ASP A 108 13.92 -4.71 10.16
CA ASP A 108 14.73 -5.51 11.07
C ASP A 108 15.59 -6.48 10.25
N LEU A 109 16.90 -6.20 10.20
CA LEU A 109 17.84 -6.99 9.40
C LEU A 109 18.00 -8.42 9.92
N SER A 110 17.73 -8.66 11.21
CA SER A 110 17.86 -10.00 11.80
C SER A 110 16.88 -11.03 11.20
N GLY A 111 15.77 -10.54 10.63
CA GLY A 111 14.73 -11.35 10.00
C GLY A 111 14.89 -11.62 8.51
N CYS A 112 15.89 -11.01 7.86
CA CYS A 112 16.02 -11.03 6.41
C CYS A 112 16.67 -12.33 5.92
N CYS A 113 16.01 -13.06 5.02
CA CYS A 113 16.53 -14.31 4.46
C CYS A 113 16.02 -14.58 3.03
N PHE A 114 16.66 -15.52 2.35
CA PHE A 114 16.22 -16.05 1.07
C PHE A 114 15.53 -17.40 1.24
N TYR A 115 14.65 -17.71 0.30
CA TYR A 115 13.98 -18.98 0.13
C TYR A 115 14.21 -19.42 -1.31
N ASP A 116 14.81 -20.60 -1.49
CA ASP A 116 15.07 -21.19 -2.81
C ASP A 116 13.90 -22.03 -3.32
N ASP A 117 12.86 -22.18 -2.50
CA ASP A 117 11.59 -22.83 -2.83
C ASP A 117 10.42 -22.10 -2.13
N LEU A 118 9.39 -21.74 -2.89
CA LEU A 118 8.20 -21.06 -2.37
C LEU A 118 7.38 -21.95 -1.41
N GLN A 119 7.48 -23.29 -1.47
CA GLN A 119 6.78 -24.18 -0.52
C GLN A 119 7.31 -24.05 0.90
N SER A 120 8.55 -23.56 1.06
CA SER A 120 9.16 -23.33 2.37
C SER A 120 8.77 -21.97 2.99
N MET A 121 7.95 -21.17 2.29
CA MET A 121 7.41 -19.93 2.84
C MET A 121 6.44 -20.23 4.00
N PRO A 122 6.31 -19.31 4.98
CA PRO A 122 5.38 -19.48 6.09
C PRO A 122 3.93 -19.71 5.62
N PRO A 123 3.10 -20.45 6.37
CA PRO A 123 1.73 -20.80 5.97
C PRO A 123 0.87 -19.61 5.50
N ALA A 124 1.01 -18.45 6.14
CA ALA A 124 0.29 -17.23 5.78
C ALA A 124 0.54 -16.73 4.33
N PHE A 125 1.59 -17.22 3.67
CA PHE A 125 1.92 -16.89 2.29
C PHE A 125 1.93 -18.13 1.38
N GLN A 126 1.56 -19.30 1.88
CA GLN A 126 1.70 -20.55 1.11
C GLN A 126 0.71 -20.61 -0.05
N ASP A 127 -0.54 -20.21 0.17
CA ASP A 127 -1.56 -20.15 -0.89
C ASP A 127 -1.16 -19.18 -2.01
N TRP A 128 -0.55 -18.04 -1.64
CA TRP A 128 0.01 -17.11 -2.61
C TRP A 128 1.22 -17.72 -3.32
N GLY A 129 2.12 -18.37 -2.58
CA GLY A 129 3.31 -19.05 -3.13
C GLY A 129 2.98 -20.12 -4.16
N LEU A 130 1.92 -20.91 -3.94
CA LEU A 130 1.48 -21.95 -4.89
C LEU A 130 1.02 -21.35 -6.21
N GLY A 131 0.14 -20.34 -6.19
CA GLY A 131 -0.30 -19.68 -7.44
C GLY A 131 0.86 -18.99 -8.19
N LEU A 132 1.87 -18.53 -7.46
CA LEU A 132 3.08 -17.95 -8.05
C LEU A 132 4.00 -18.99 -8.71
N GLN A 133 4.05 -20.22 -8.19
CA GLN A 133 4.83 -21.31 -8.80
C GLN A 133 4.31 -21.63 -10.21
N ASP A 134 2.99 -21.65 -10.40
CA ASP A 134 2.36 -21.85 -11.72
C ASP A 134 2.76 -20.77 -12.73
N TRP A 135 3.19 -19.59 -12.25
CA TRP A 135 3.68 -18.49 -13.07
C TRP A 135 5.21 -18.44 -13.20
N GLY A 136 5.90 -19.47 -12.72
CA GLY A 136 7.34 -19.67 -12.84
C GLY A 136 8.17 -18.92 -11.78
N PHE A 137 7.55 -18.39 -10.73
CA PHE A 137 8.29 -17.84 -9.59
C PHE A 137 8.81 -19.00 -8.73
N THR A 138 10.08 -18.93 -8.37
CA THR A 138 10.78 -20.06 -7.71
C THR A 138 11.53 -19.63 -6.47
N HIS A 139 11.90 -18.34 -6.36
CA HIS A 139 12.69 -17.83 -5.25
C HIS A 139 11.93 -16.72 -4.53
N ALA A 140 12.17 -16.59 -3.23
CA ALA A 140 11.68 -15.48 -2.44
C ALA A 140 12.77 -14.86 -1.56
N ARG A 141 12.57 -13.60 -1.21
CA ARG A 141 13.34 -12.89 -0.20
C ARG A 141 12.39 -12.29 0.81
N ARG A 142 12.62 -12.58 2.09
CA ARG A 142 11.83 -12.07 3.20
C ARG A 142 12.50 -10.86 3.83
N PHE A 143 11.69 -9.90 4.22
CA PHE A 143 12.05 -8.79 5.09
C PHE A 143 11.05 -8.72 6.24
N GLN A 144 11.55 -8.49 7.45
CA GLN A 144 10.73 -8.20 8.62
C GLN A 144 10.74 -6.70 8.86
N ARG A 145 9.57 -6.16 9.23
CA ARG A 145 9.41 -4.74 9.50
C ARG A 145 8.60 -4.52 10.76
N ILE A 146 8.91 -3.46 11.50
CA ILE A 146 8.17 -3.09 12.70
C ILE A 146 8.06 -1.58 12.83
N ASP A 147 6.97 -1.12 13.43
CA ASP A 147 6.79 0.27 13.82
C ASP A 147 7.93 0.73 14.74
N LEU A 148 8.43 1.94 14.50
CA LEU A 148 9.57 2.52 15.20
C LEU A 148 9.19 3.07 16.58
N ALA A 149 7.90 3.29 16.84
CA ALA A 149 7.39 3.73 18.14
C ALA A 149 7.86 2.82 19.29
N GLU A 150 8.04 3.39 20.48
CA GLU A 150 8.40 2.63 21.69
C GLU A 150 7.40 1.50 21.98
N ASN A 151 6.11 1.76 21.74
CA ASN A 151 5.07 0.75 21.68
C ASN A 151 4.61 0.56 20.23
N PRO A 152 5.16 -0.43 19.49
CA PRO A 152 4.81 -0.67 18.10
C PRO A 152 3.33 -0.93 17.91
N GLN A 153 2.70 -0.22 16.96
CA GLN A 153 1.28 -0.41 16.63
C GLN A 153 1.07 -1.47 15.55
N TRP A 154 2.12 -1.78 14.80
CA TRP A 154 2.09 -2.80 13.76
C TRP A 154 3.45 -3.46 13.60
N LYS A 155 3.43 -4.66 13.04
CA LYS A 155 4.61 -5.30 12.46
C LYS A 155 4.21 -5.99 11.16
N ALA A 156 5.18 -6.21 10.29
CA ALA A 156 4.91 -6.75 8.96
C ALA A 156 5.98 -7.72 8.49
N THR A 157 5.53 -8.70 7.70
CA THR A 157 6.42 -9.55 6.91
C THR A 157 6.20 -9.23 5.44
N LEU A 158 7.28 -8.88 4.75
CA LEU A 158 7.30 -8.64 3.32
C LEU A 158 8.02 -9.82 2.65
N PHE A 159 7.36 -10.41 1.67
CA PHE A 159 7.98 -11.33 0.72
C PHE A 159 8.11 -10.67 -0.64
N VAL A 160 9.27 -10.84 -1.27
CA VAL A 160 9.52 -10.47 -2.65
C VAL A 160 9.89 -11.74 -3.39
N VAL A 161 9.14 -12.07 -4.44
CA VAL A 161 9.33 -13.28 -5.23
C VAL A 161 9.88 -12.93 -6.61
N SER A 162 10.69 -13.83 -7.16
CA SER A 162 11.17 -13.75 -8.55
C SER A 162 11.42 -15.13 -9.14
N ARG A 163 11.60 -15.19 -10.46
CA ARG A 163 11.96 -16.43 -11.20
C ARG A 163 13.42 -16.84 -11.01
N GLY A 164 14.23 -15.96 -10.43
CA GLY A 164 15.62 -16.24 -10.13
C GLY A 164 16.14 -15.38 -9.00
N ILE A 165 17.28 -15.77 -8.45
CA ILE A 165 17.90 -15.08 -7.31
C ILE A 165 18.47 -13.70 -7.68
N LYS A 166 18.95 -13.51 -8.92
CA LYS A 166 19.62 -12.26 -9.37
C LYS A 166 18.74 -11.01 -9.16
N PRO A 167 17.46 -10.98 -9.60
CA PRO A 167 16.54 -9.89 -9.28
C PRO A 167 16.40 -9.63 -7.76
N LEU A 168 16.32 -10.67 -6.94
CA LEU A 168 16.16 -10.54 -5.49
C LEU A 168 17.40 -9.98 -4.78
N CYS A 169 18.60 -10.31 -5.26
CA CYS A 169 19.85 -9.71 -4.77
C CYS A 169 19.94 -8.21 -5.09
N ARG A 170 19.42 -7.81 -6.26
CA ARG A 170 19.39 -6.41 -6.70
C ARG A 170 18.22 -5.63 -6.11
N PHE A 171 17.20 -6.31 -5.62
CA PHE A 171 16.04 -5.68 -5.00
C PHE A 171 16.46 -4.78 -3.83
N ARG A 172 15.83 -3.61 -3.77
CA ARG A 172 16.04 -2.59 -2.75
C ARG A 172 14.67 -2.19 -2.26
N ILE A 173 14.48 -2.15 -0.95
CA ILE A 173 13.16 -1.91 -0.33
C ILE A 173 12.53 -0.60 -0.78
N GLN A 174 13.36 0.41 -1.04
CA GLN A 174 13.00 1.73 -1.52
C GLN A 174 12.36 1.71 -2.92
N THR A 175 12.49 0.60 -3.67
CA THR A 175 11.78 0.44 -4.95
C THR A 175 10.30 0.10 -4.76
N LEU A 176 9.85 -0.15 -3.53
CA LEU A 176 8.43 -0.29 -3.25
C LEU A 176 7.80 1.07 -3.03
N SER A 177 6.70 1.32 -3.73
CA SER A 177 5.87 2.49 -3.58
C SER A 177 4.40 2.11 -3.61
N VAL A 178 3.54 3.01 -3.14
CA VAL A 178 2.07 2.83 -3.22
C VAL A 178 1.60 2.67 -4.67
N ASN A 179 2.31 3.27 -5.63
CA ASN A 179 2.00 3.16 -7.06
C ASN A 179 2.23 1.75 -7.62
N ASN A 180 3.01 0.92 -6.92
CA ASN A 180 3.23 -0.48 -7.28
C ASN A 180 2.12 -1.40 -6.75
N VAL A 181 1.18 -0.91 -5.95
CA VAL A 181 0.11 -1.72 -5.36
C VAL A 181 -0.89 -2.14 -6.45
N LEU A 182 -1.14 -3.43 -6.53
CA LEU A 182 -2.15 -4.05 -7.40
C LEU A 182 -3.44 -4.32 -6.65
N GLY A 183 -3.31 -4.70 -5.38
CA GLY A 183 -4.44 -4.97 -4.51
C GLY A 183 -4.06 -4.84 -3.05
N ALA A 184 -5.04 -4.49 -2.23
CA ALA A 184 -4.90 -4.47 -0.79
C ALA A 184 -6.20 -4.93 -0.14
N ALA A 185 -6.10 -5.73 0.92
CA ALA A 185 -7.24 -6.19 1.69
C ALA A 185 -6.93 -6.03 3.17
N ALA A 186 -7.91 -5.58 3.97
CA ALA A 186 -7.78 -5.57 5.42
C ALA A 186 -8.91 -6.35 6.06
N PHE A 187 -8.56 -7.09 7.10
CA PHE A 187 -9.45 -7.98 7.83
C PHE A 187 -9.46 -7.62 9.30
N THR A 188 -10.64 -7.62 9.91
CA THR A 188 -10.80 -7.44 11.35
C THR A 188 -10.17 -8.61 12.12
N ARG A 189 -10.10 -8.47 13.44
CA ARG A 189 -9.70 -9.56 14.35
C ARG A 189 -10.47 -10.87 14.10
N ASP A 190 -11.74 -10.77 13.74
CA ASP A 190 -12.63 -11.92 13.50
C ASP A 190 -12.64 -12.34 12.01
N GLU A 191 -11.58 -11.99 11.29
CA GLU A 191 -11.32 -12.34 9.90
C GLU A 191 -12.41 -11.85 8.93
N LYS A 192 -13.12 -10.78 9.28
CA LYS A 192 -14.10 -10.15 8.39
C LYS A 192 -13.40 -9.12 7.51
N LEU A 193 -13.64 -9.20 6.21
CA LEU A 193 -13.11 -8.25 5.24
C LEU A 193 -13.70 -6.86 5.52
N ALA A 194 -12.84 -5.92 5.90
CA ALA A 194 -13.21 -4.55 6.27
C ALA A 194 -12.80 -3.51 5.20
N TYR A 195 -11.86 -3.89 4.34
CA TYR A 195 -11.35 -3.02 3.28
C TYR A 195 -10.90 -3.86 2.10
N MET A 196 -11.20 -3.38 0.90
CA MET A 196 -10.70 -3.96 -0.34
C MET A 196 -10.33 -2.86 -1.32
N TYR A 197 -9.16 -3.01 -1.90
CA TYR A 197 -8.70 -2.29 -3.06
C TYR A 197 -8.24 -3.30 -4.11
N ASN A 198 -8.77 -3.17 -5.31
CA ASN A 198 -8.35 -3.85 -6.51
C ASN A 198 -8.13 -2.78 -7.60
N ARG A 199 -6.90 -2.65 -8.06
CA ARG A 199 -6.56 -1.69 -9.12
C ARG A 199 -7.27 -2.01 -10.44
N ALA A 200 -7.53 -3.29 -10.70
CA ALA A 200 -8.15 -3.78 -11.94
C ALA A 200 -9.67 -3.64 -11.96
N GLU A 201 -10.29 -3.63 -10.77
CA GLU A 201 -11.74 -3.59 -10.58
C GLU A 201 -12.11 -2.49 -9.56
N PRO A 202 -11.91 -1.19 -9.90
CA PRO A 202 -12.13 -0.11 -8.95
C PRO A 202 -13.55 -0.06 -8.37
N GLU A 203 -14.54 -0.57 -9.11
CA GLU A 203 -15.94 -0.67 -8.69
C GLU A 203 -16.17 -1.64 -7.53
N ARG A 204 -15.20 -2.52 -7.25
CA ARG A 204 -15.24 -3.42 -6.09
C ARG A 204 -14.51 -2.85 -4.87
N ASN A 205 -13.90 -1.66 -4.98
CA ASN A 205 -13.20 -1.05 -3.87
C ASN A 205 -14.19 -0.62 -2.80
N PHE A 206 -13.85 -0.88 -1.53
CA PHE A 206 -14.65 -0.42 -0.40
C PHE A 206 -13.81 -0.28 0.86
N ASN A 207 -14.32 0.53 1.78
CA ASN A 207 -13.83 0.66 3.14
C ASN A 207 -15.03 0.68 4.09
N ALA A 208 -15.27 -0.42 4.79
CA ALA A 208 -16.43 -0.57 5.66
C ALA A 208 -16.28 0.14 7.02
N ILE A 209 -15.11 0.71 7.33
CA ILE A 209 -14.85 1.38 8.61
C ILE A 209 -15.03 2.89 8.50
N TYR A 210 -14.54 3.49 7.41
CA TYR A 210 -14.54 4.94 7.22
C TYR A 210 -15.12 5.42 5.88
N ASP A 211 -15.75 4.52 5.11
CA ASP A 211 -16.31 4.83 3.79
C ASP A 211 -15.26 5.53 2.91
N ASP A 212 -15.60 6.70 2.36
CA ASP A 212 -14.76 7.46 1.44
C ASP A 212 -13.68 8.31 2.13
N MET A 213 -13.48 8.17 3.45
CA MET A 213 -12.44 8.93 4.16
C MET A 213 -11.06 8.64 3.57
N PRO A 214 -10.32 9.67 3.10
CA PRO A 214 -9.00 9.49 2.54
C PRO A 214 -7.99 8.90 3.54
N LEU A 215 -7.29 7.85 3.12
CA LEU A 215 -6.31 7.13 3.92
C LEU A 215 -4.87 7.48 3.53
N ARG A 216 -3.97 7.47 4.51
CA ARG A 216 -2.59 7.95 4.36
C ARG A 216 -1.56 6.81 4.33
N GLY A 217 -0.33 7.12 3.92
CA GLY A 217 0.72 6.12 3.80
C GLY A 217 0.38 5.05 2.76
N TRP A 218 0.63 3.79 3.09
CA TRP A 218 0.57 2.64 2.19
C TRP A 218 -0.84 2.13 1.86
N TRP A 219 -1.89 2.74 2.41
CA TRP A 219 -3.25 2.51 1.94
C TRP A 219 -3.39 3.05 0.51
N PRO A 220 -3.71 2.25 -0.52
CA PRO A 220 -3.74 2.72 -1.91
C PRO A 220 -4.97 3.58 -2.25
N TRP A 221 -6.06 3.45 -1.49
CA TRP A 221 -7.36 4.09 -1.71
C TRP A 221 -8.15 4.17 -0.38
N PRO A 222 -9.11 5.08 -0.18
CA PRO A 222 -9.31 6.32 -0.93
C PRO A 222 -8.14 7.29 -0.72
N LYS A 223 -7.83 8.10 -1.73
CA LYS A 223 -6.78 9.15 -1.67
C LYS A 223 -7.41 10.52 -1.84
N ASN A 224 -6.76 11.55 -1.30
CA ASN A 224 -7.13 12.93 -1.58
C ASN A 224 -6.96 13.20 -3.07
N SER A 225 -8.04 13.61 -3.74
CA SER A 225 -8.03 13.99 -5.16
C SER A 225 -7.19 15.23 -5.47
N SER A 226 -6.63 15.90 -4.45
CA SER A 226 -5.81 17.11 -4.57
C SER A 226 -4.30 16.88 -4.46
N VAL A 227 -3.83 15.63 -4.40
CA VAL A 227 -2.40 15.33 -4.45
C VAL A 227 -2.08 14.73 -5.81
N SER A 228 -1.83 15.60 -6.78
CA SER A 228 -0.96 15.29 -7.90
C SER A 228 0.46 15.18 -7.34
N ASP A 229 0.94 13.96 -7.18
CA ASP A 229 2.36 13.69 -6.95
C ASP A 229 3.10 13.94 -8.28
N ASP A 230 3.62 15.16 -8.45
CA ASP A 230 4.69 15.46 -9.42
C ASP A 230 6.02 14.82 -8.95
#